data_AF-A0A8S3FG55-F1
#
_entry.id   AF-A0A8S3FG55-F1
#
_cell.length_a   1.000
_cell.length_b   1.000
_cell.length_c   1.000
_cell.angle_alpha   90.00
_cell.angle_beta   90.00
_cell.angle_gamma   90.00
#
_symmetry.space_group_name_H-M   'P 1'
#
loop_
_entity.id
_entity.type
_entity.pdbx_description
1 polymer ?
#
loop_
_entity_poly.entity_id
_entity_poly.type
_entity_poly.pdbx_seq_one_letter_code
_entity_poly.pdbx_strand_id
1 'polypeptide(L)'
;NRMPNEQLLQLTGQPHISDLLVRNCLRWFGHVNRMHAEDNEPLIVKKVVFSYFTRANKPRNMGTQKRWLDKIAEDLEKFNIRNWQRETLDKNK
;
A
#
# COMPACT_ATOMS: atom_id res chain seq x y z
N ASN A 1 20.52 -24.89 -7.61
CA ASN A 1 20.01 -24.86 -6.22
C ASN A 1 19.36 -23.52 -5.92
N ARG A 2 18.08 -23.50 -5.53
CA ARG A 2 17.43 -22.31 -4.96
C ARG A 2 17.63 -22.37 -3.45
N MET A 3 18.20 -21.32 -2.86
CA MET A 3 18.37 -21.22 -1.42
C MET A 3 17.04 -20.82 -0.77
N PRO A 4 16.59 -21.48 0.30
CA PRO A 4 15.41 -21.08 1.05
C PRO A 4 15.56 -19.65 1.59
N ASN A 5 14.44 -18.94 1.58
CA ASN A 5 14.35 -17.56 2.05
C ASN A 5 14.89 -17.39 3.49
N GLU A 6 14.50 -18.26 4.41
CA GLU A 6 14.99 -18.22 5.80
C GLU A 6 16.52 -18.34 5.90
N GLN A 7 17.14 -19.16 5.05
CA GLN A 7 18.61 -19.30 5.01
C GLN A 7 19.28 -18.04 4.43
N LEU A 8 18.70 -17.42 3.40
CA LEU A 8 19.18 -16.15 2.86
C LEU A 8 19.12 -15.03 3.91
N LEU A 9 18.04 -14.96 4.69
CA LEU A 9 17.90 -14.00 5.78
C LEU A 9 18.96 -14.23 6.87
N GLN A 10 19.19 -15.48 7.27
CA GLN A 10 20.21 -15.82 8.27
C GLN A 10 21.63 -15.48 7.79
N LEU A 11 21.93 -15.70 6.50
CA LEU A 11 23.26 -15.45 5.93
C LEU A 11 23.55 -13.97 5.68
N THR A 12 22.55 -13.19 5.27
CA THR A 12 22.75 -11.81 4.83
C THR A 12 22.27 -10.78 5.84
N GLY A 13 21.42 -11.17 6.79
CA GLY A 13 20.69 -10.26 7.67
C GLY A 13 19.66 -9.38 6.95
N GLN A 14 19.47 -9.56 5.64
CA GLN A 14 18.59 -8.71 4.84
C GLN A 14 17.18 -9.33 4.73
N PRO A 15 16.12 -8.53 4.93
CA PRO A 15 14.74 -9.00 4.75
C PRO A 15 14.50 -9.38 3.29
N HIS A 16 13.47 -10.21 3.06
CA HIS A 16 13.11 -10.59 1.70
C HIS A 16 12.79 -9.37 0.84
N ILE A 17 13.21 -9.41 -0.42
CA ILE A 17 12.90 -8.33 -1.37
C ILE A 17 11.39 -8.10 -1.49
N SER A 18 10.57 -9.15 -1.34
CA SER A 18 9.11 -9.04 -1.27
C SER A 18 8.67 -8.14 -0.11
N ASP A 19 9.28 -8.29 1.06
CA ASP A 19 8.91 -7.55 2.26
C ASP A 19 9.32 -6.09 2.15
N LEU A 20 10.48 -5.83 1.52
CA LEU A 20 10.91 -4.48 1.17
C LEU A 20 9.94 -3.79 0.21
N LEU A 21 9.46 -4.51 -0.81
CA LEU A 21 8.49 -4.01 -1.77
C LEU A 21 7.15 -3.68 -1.09
N VAL A 22 6.62 -4.60 -0.27
CA VAL A 22 5.40 -4.39 0.53
C VAL A 22 5.54 -3.14 1.41
N ARG A 23 6.66 -3.03 2.14
CA ARG A 23 6.93 -1.89 3.03
C ARG A 23 6.92 -0.57 2.26
N ASN A 24 7.59 -0.53 1.11
CA ASN A 24 7.64 0.67 0.27
C ASN A 24 6.26 1.03 -0.30
N CYS A 25 5.48 0.04 -0.74
CA CYS A 25 4.10 0.22 -1.21
C CYS A 25 3.21 0.82 -0.12
N LEU A 26 3.21 0.24 1.08
CA LEU A 26 2.39 0.73 2.19
C LEU A 26 2.83 2.12 2.66
N ARG A 27 4.15 2.40 2.65
CA ARG A 27 4.68 3.73 2.96
C ARG A 27 4.21 4.78 1.96
N TRP A 28 4.28 4.49 0.66
CA TRP A 28 3.76 5.37 -0.39
C TRP A 28 2.25 5.56 -0.26
N PHE A 29 1.50 4.49 0.00
CA PHE A 29 0.05 4.57 0.19
C PHE A 29 -0.34 5.49 1.35
N GLY A 30 0.36 5.37 2.48
CA GLY A 30 0.19 6.30 3.61
C GLY A 30 0.58 7.74 3.27
N HIS A 31 1.65 7.94 2.48
CA HIS A 31 2.02 9.28 2.00
C HIS A 31 0.92 9.89 1.15
N VAL A 32 0.34 9.15 0.20
CA VAL A 32 -0.81 9.61 -0.60
C VAL A 32 -2.00 9.97 0.28
N ASN A 33 -2.25 9.25 1.39
CA ASN A 33 -3.31 9.64 2.32
C ASN A 33 -3.04 10.98 3.02
N ARG A 34 -1.78 11.41 3.16
CA ARG A 34 -1.43 12.71 3.74
C ARG A 34 -1.38 13.86 2.72
N MET A 35 -1.51 13.56 1.43
CA MET A 35 -1.41 14.56 0.36
C MET A 35 -2.65 15.47 0.29
N HIS A 36 -2.48 16.68 0.82
CA HIS A 36 -3.43 17.78 0.76
C HIS A 36 -2.77 19.02 0.12
N ALA A 37 -3.58 19.85 -0.53
CA ALA A 37 -3.20 21.19 -0.96
C ALA A 37 -3.18 22.16 0.23
N GLU A 38 -2.68 23.38 0.00
CA GLU A 38 -2.55 24.42 1.03
C GLU A 38 -3.90 24.85 1.63
N ASP A 39 -4.98 24.74 0.85
CA ASP A 39 -6.37 24.95 1.26
C ASP A 39 -6.99 23.73 1.98
N ASN A 40 -6.16 22.73 2.33
CA ASN A 40 -6.53 21.47 2.95
C ASN A 40 -7.37 20.53 2.05
N GLU A 41 -7.58 20.87 0.77
CA GLU A 41 -8.27 20.00 -0.17
C GLU A 41 -7.41 18.78 -0.53
N PRO A 42 -7.99 17.57 -0.68
CA PRO A 42 -7.23 16.40 -1.07
C PRO A 42 -6.70 16.55 -2.51
N LEU A 43 -5.41 16.29 -2.71
CA LEU A 43 -4.79 16.34 -4.03
C LEU A 43 -5.39 15.28 -4.97
N ILE A 44 -5.30 15.51 -6.28
CA ILE A 44 -5.91 14.62 -7.29
C ILE A 44 -5.44 13.16 -7.16
N VAL A 45 -4.17 12.95 -6.82
CA VAL A 45 -3.61 11.61 -6.57
C VAL A 45 -4.31 10.91 -5.41
N LYS A 46 -4.59 11.64 -4.32
CA LYS A 46 -5.36 11.15 -3.17
C LYS A 46 -6.79 10.79 -3.61
N LYS A 47 -7.47 11.69 -4.33
CA LYS A 47 -8.82 11.47 -4.85
C LYS A 47 -8.91 10.21 -5.71
N VAL A 48 -8.01 10.05 -6.69
CA VAL A 48 -7.97 8.90 -7.61
C VAL A 48 -7.69 7.60 -6.85
N VAL A 49 -6.62 7.54 -6.06
CA VAL A 49 -6.24 6.33 -5.32
C VAL A 49 -7.34 5.88 -4.38
N PHE A 50 -7.97 6.79 -3.62
CA PHE A 50 -8.99 6.39 -2.65
C PHE A 50 -10.36 6.10 -3.25
N SER A 51 -10.69 6.70 -4.40
CA SER A 51 -11.90 6.33 -5.15
C SER A 51 -11.94 4.85 -5.57
N TYR A 52 -10.77 4.23 -5.75
CA TYR A 52 -10.67 2.80 -6.03
C TYR A 52 -11.14 1.94 -4.83
N PHE A 53 -10.86 2.37 -3.60
CA PHE A 53 -11.16 1.60 -2.39
C PHE A 53 -12.60 1.80 -1.87
N THR A 54 -13.30 2.86 -2.31
CA THR A 54 -14.67 3.17 -1.84
C THR A 54 -15.78 2.38 -2.54
N ARG A 55 -15.43 1.31 -3.29
CA ARG A 55 -16.34 0.38 -4.00
C ARG A 55 -17.28 0.99 -5.04
N ALA A 56 -17.46 2.31 -5.11
CA ALA A 56 -18.45 2.97 -5.96
C ALA A 56 -18.16 2.82 -7.46
N ASN A 57 -16.89 2.65 -7.86
CA ASN A 57 -16.49 2.68 -9.27
C ASN A 57 -15.41 1.65 -9.60
N LYS A 58 -15.44 0.42 -9.06
CA LYS A 58 -14.54 -0.64 -9.56
C LYS A 58 -15.05 -1.07 -10.95
N PRO A 59 -14.39 -0.71 -12.06
CA PRO A 59 -14.94 -0.99 -13.38
C PRO A 59 -14.85 -2.50 -13.62
N ARG A 60 -15.97 -3.08 -14.05
CA ARG A 60 -16.20 -4.54 -14.13
C ARG A 60 -15.24 -5.28 -15.07
N ASN A 61 -14.56 -4.56 -15.99
CA ASN A 61 -13.71 -5.12 -17.06
C ASN A 61 -12.27 -4.58 -17.03
N MET A 62 -11.61 -4.55 -15.87
CA MET A 62 -10.28 -3.94 -15.71
C MET A 62 -9.10 -4.94 -15.84
N GLY A 63 -9.15 -5.90 -16.77
CA GLY A 63 -7.99 -6.71 -17.22
C GLY A 63 -7.34 -7.67 -16.21
N THR A 64 -6.69 -8.72 -16.72
CA THR A 64 -6.18 -9.90 -15.99
C THR A 64 -4.90 -9.67 -15.16
N GLN A 65 -4.35 -8.45 -15.13
CA GLN A 65 -3.17 -8.14 -14.33
C GLN A 65 -3.60 -7.55 -12.98
N LYS A 66 -3.13 -8.15 -11.87
CA LYS A 66 -3.28 -7.57 -10.53
C LYS A 66 -2.71 -6.15 -10.54
N ARG A 67 -3.57 -5.15 -10.41
CA ARG A 67 -3.15 -3.76 -10.41
C ARG A 67 -2.39 -3.50 -9.13
N TRP A 68 -1.54 -2.49 -9.15
CA TRP A 68 -0.84 -2.03 -7.96
C TRP A 68 -1.78 -1.79 -6.77
N LEU A 69 -2.99 -1.27 -7.02
CA LEU A 69 -4.02 -1.08 -6.00
C LEU A 69 -4.64 -2.38 -5.48
N ASP A 70 -4.79 -3.42 -6.31
CA ASP A 70 -5.21 -4.76 -5.86
C ASP A 70 -4.14 -5.35 -4.93
N LYS A 71 -2.85 -5.18 -5.25
CA LYS A 71 -1.74 -5.63 -4.38
C LYS A 71 -1.74 -4.91 -3.03
N ILE A 72 -1.97 -3.59 -3.02
CA ILE A 72 -2.12 -2.84 -1.76
C ILE A 72 -3.31 -3.37 -0.96
N ALA A 73 -4.45 -3.66 -1.60
CA ALA A 73 -5.61 -4.23 -0.92
C ALA A 73 -5.28 -5.60 -0.29
N GLU A 74 -4.61 -6.48 -1.04
CA GLU A 74 -4.14 -7.79 -0.56
C GLU A 74 -3.15 -7.65 0.61
N ASP A 75 -2.20 -6.72 0.53
CA ASP A 75 -1.25 -6.46 1.61
C ASP A 75 -1.96 -5.94 2.87
N LEU A 76 -2.89 -4.99 2.74
CA LEU A 76 -3.69 -4.51 3.87
C LEU A 76 -4.47 -5.64 4.54
N GLU A 77 -5.04 -6.55 3.77
CA GLU A 77 -5.75 -7.73 4.29
C GLU A 77 -4.78 -8.72 4.95
N LYS A 78 -3.67 -9.05 4.29
CA LYS A 78 -2.63 -9.97 4.77
C LYS A 78 -2.06 -9.53 6.12
N PHE A 79 -1.85 -8.23 6.32
CA PHE A 79 -1.35 -7.65 7.57
C PHE A 79 -2.46 -7.17 8.51
N ASN A 80 -3.73 -7.45 8.20
CA ASN A 80 -4.91 -7.07 8.98
C ASN A 80 -4.99 -5.57 9.32
N ILE A 81 -4.55 -4.71 8.40
CA ILE A 81 -4.55 -3.25 8.55
C ILE A 81 -5.89 -2.70 8.06
N ARG A 82 -6.88 -2.63 8.96
CA ARG A 82 -8.25 -2.19 8.61
C ARG A 82 -8.45 -0.68 8.72
N ASN A 83 -7.88 -0.05 9.75
CA ASN A 83 -8.06 1.37 10.05
C ASN A 83 -6.95 2.25 9.44
N TRP A 84 -6.40 1.87 8.29
CA TRP A 84 -5.25 2.55 7.67
C TRP A 84 -5.49 4.05 7.46
N GLN A 85 -6.74 4.49 7.24
CA GLN A 85 -7.09 5.92 7.13
C GLN A 85 -6.68 6.69 8.39
N ARG A 86 -6.94 6.10 9.56
CA ARG A 86 -6.57 6.68 10.86
C ARG A 86 -5.11 6.45 11.19
N GLU A 87 -4.58 5.26 10.89
CA GLU A 87 -3.19 4.90 11.21
C GLU A 87 -2.16 5.68 10.38
N THR A 88 -2.55 6.25 9.24
CA THR A 88 -1.66 7.02 8.36
C THR A 88 -1.73 8.53 8.55
N LEU A 89 -2.68 9.02 9.35
CA LEU A 89 -2.67 10.40 9.84
C LEU A 89 -1.51 10.55 10.82
N ASP A 90 -0.78 11.66 10.73
CA ASP A 90 0.28 11.94 11.70
C ASP A 90 -0.33 12.04 13.11
N LYS A 91 0.18 11.22 14.04
CA LYS A 91 -0.23 11.23 15.44
C LYS A 91 0.37 12.41 16.22
N ASN A 92 1.27 13.18 15.61
CA ASN A 92 1.93 14.34 16.20
C ASN A 92 1.78 15.56 15.28
N LYS A 93 0.75 16.36 15.53
CA LYS A 93 0.82 17.81 15.42
C LYS A 93 0.84 18.37 16.83
#